data_AF-A0A2M7KIB0-F1
#
_entry.id   AF-A0A2M7KIB0-F1
#
_cell.length_a   1.000
_cell.length_b   1.000
_cell.length_c   1.000
_cell.angle_alpha   90.00
_cell.angle_beta   90.00
_cell.angle_gamma   90.00
#
_symmetry.space_group_name_H-M   'P 1'
#
loop_
_entity.id
_entity.type
_entity.pdbx_description
1 polymer ?
#
loop_
_entity_poly.entity_id
_entity_poly.type
_entity_poly.pdbx_seq_one_letter_code
_entity_poly.pdbx_strand_id
1 'polypeptide(L)'
;MRRRDCVRPASEGQTLIGLLAVIVIISIMAVVFLKPGGDGRNKGKSMPTQVKERAQGVECKNNLNQLRQAIMMMTQTDEAKPKSLREISGIPESMFSCPVGGQPYQYDPSTGQVRCVCPGHERY
;
A
#
# COMPACT_ATOMS: atom_id res chain seq x y z
N MET A 1 11.42 -54.33 -9.90
CA MET A 1 11.30 -53.36 -8.78
C MET A 1 10.31 -52.26 -9.13
N ARG A 2 9.11 -52.30 -8.52
CA ARG A 2 8.29 -51.17 -8.03
C ARG A 2 6.86 -51.69 -7.81
N ARG A 3 6.62 -52.17 -6.58
CA ARG A 3 5.27 -52.30 -6.03
C ARG A 3 4.68 -50.88 -6.05
N ARG A 4 3.61 -50.67 -6.82
CA ARG A 4 2.78 -49.47 -6.68
C ARG A 4 1.69 -49.85 -5.71
N ASP A 5 1.71 -49.17 -4.58
CA ASP A 5 0.85 -49.44 -3.45
C ASP A 5 -0.62 -49.32 -3.83
N CYS A 6 -1.36 -50.38 -3.57
CA CYS A 6 -2.82 -50.35 -3.53
C CYS A 6 -3.24 -49.48 -2.35
N VAL A 7 -3.74 -48.28 -2.60
CA VAL A 7 -4.63 -47.59 -1.66
C VAL A 7 -6.04 -47.66 -2.24
N ARG A 8 -6.77 -48.69 -1.84
CA ARG A 8 -8.23 -48.74 -1.94
C ARG A 8 -8.77 -49.12 -0.55
N PRO A 9 -9.28 -48.17 0.23
CA PRO A 9 -10.23 -48.48 1.27
C PRO A 9 -11.64 -48.25 0.73
N ALA A 10 -12.40 -49.34 0.64
CA ALA A 10 -13.84 -49.32 0.52
C ALA A 10 -14.46 -48.65 1.76
N SER A 11 -15.50 -47.85 1.58
CA SER A 11 -16.32 -47.32 2.67
C SER A 11 -17.69 -46.90 2.13
N GLU A 12 -18.58 -47.87 1.94
CA GLU A 12 -19.92 -47.66 1.37
C GLU A 12 -20.94 -47.04 2.34
N GLY A 13 -20.54 -46.07 3.16
CA GLY A 13 -21.50 -45.32 3.99
C GLY A 13 -20.88 -44.41 5.04
N GLN A 14 -19.70 -44.74 5.55
CA GLN A 14 -18.99 -43.91 6.55
C GLN A 14 -18.24 -42.72 5.94
N THR A 15 -17.90 -42.73 4.65
CA THR A 15 -17.27 -41.58 4.00
C THR A 15 -18.25 -40.49 3.64
N LEU A 16 -19.52 -40.82 3.38
CA LEU A 16 -20.50 -39.83 2.94
C LEU A 16 -20.91 -38.91 4.10
N ILE A 17 -21.17 -39.49 5.27
CA ILE A 17 -21.48 -38.72 6.48
C ILE A 17 -20.24 -37.91 6.95
N GLY A 18 -19.05 -38.52 6.86
CA GLY A 18 -17.80 -37.86 7.23
C GLY A 18 -17.46 -36.69 6.32
N LEU A 19 -17.68 -36.83 5.01
CA LEU A 19 -17.48 -35.76 4.02
C LEU A 19 -18.42 -34.58 4.28
N LEU A 20 -19.71 -34.86 4.55
CA LEU A 20 -20.69 -33.81 4.85
C LEU A 20 -20.32 -33.03 6.11
N ALA A 21 -19.87 -33.70 7.17
CA ALA A 21 -19.43 -33.04 8.40
C ALA A 21 -18.24 -32.09 8.14
N VAL A 22 -17.27 -32.50 7.33
CA VAL A 22 -16.10 -31.65 6.97
C VAL A 22 -16.53 -30.42 6.17
N ILE A 23 -17.42 -30.58 5.18
CA ILE A 23 -17.95 -29.45 4.39
C ILE A 23 -18.70 -28.46 5.29
N VAL A 24 -19.47 -28.95 6.27
CA VAL A 24 -20.18 -28.11 7.24
C VAL A 24 -19.20 -27.32 8.11
N ILE A 25 -18.17 -27.96 8.65
CA ILE A 25 -17.17 -27.26 9.50
C ILE A 25 -16.40 -26.21 8.69
N ILE A 26 -15.98 -26.53 7.47
CA ILE A 26 -15.30 -25.58 6.58
C ILE A 26 -16.22 -24.41 6.24
N SER A 27 -17.51 -24.65 5.96
CA SER A 27 -18.46 -23.58 5.65
C SER A 27 -18.74 -22.68 6.86
N ILE A 28 -18.85 -23.24 8.07
CA ILE A 28 -18.96 -22.45 9.31
C ILE A 28 -17.71 -21.58 9.51
N MET A 29 -16.51 -22.16 9.40
CA MET A 29 -15.27 -21.38 9.52
C MET A 29 -15.16 -20.32 8.44
N ALA A 30 -15.48 -20.63 7.19
CA ALA A 30 -15.49 -19.67 6.09
C ALA A 30 -16.46 -18.52 6.38
N VAL A 31 -17.67 -18.80 6.87
CA VAL A 31 -18.64 -17.76 7.24
C VAL A 31 -18.14 -16.95 8.43
N VAL A 32 -17.61 -17.56 9.49
CA VAL A 32 -17.11 -16.82 10.66
C VAL A 32 -15.91 -15.93 10.31
N PHE A 33 -15.01 -16.41 9.45
CA PHE A 33 -13.82 -15.64 9.04
C PHE A 33 -14.09 -14.63 7.91
N LEU A 34 -15.03 -14.89 7.01
CA LEU A 34 -15.32 -14.02 5.87
C LEU A 34 -16.53 -13.11 6.10
N LYS A 35 -17.38 -13.36 7.10
CA LYS A 35 -18.47 -12.45 7.47
C LYS A 35 -17.86 -11.26 8.20
N PRO A 36 -17.86 -10.06 7.61
CA PRO A 36 -17.42 -8.87 8.32
C PRO A 36 -18.45 -8.60 9.41
N GLY A 37 -18.01 -8.61 10.68
CA GLY A 37 -18.83 -8.12 11.78
C GLY A 37 -19.12 -6.64 11.57
N GLY A 38 -20.35 -6.30 11.20
CA GLY A 38 -20.73 -4.91 10.95
C GLY A 38 -22.13 -4.80 10.39
N ASP A 39 -23.12 -4.86 11.28
CA ASP A 39 -24.38 -4.15 11.08
C ASP A 39 -24.05 -2.65 11.00
N GLY A 40 -24.48 -1.96 9.96
CA GLY A 40 -24.21 -0.53 9.82
C GLY A 40 -23.99 -0.07 8.39
N ARG A 41 -25.04 0.55 7.84
CA ARG A 41 -24.97 1.63 6.85
C ARG A 41 -23.67 2.42 6.98
N ASN A 42 -22.70 2.16 6.10
CA ASN A 42 -21.77 3.15 5.60
C ASN A 42 -21.00 2.52 4.45
N LYS A 43 -20.82 3.28 3.37
CA LYS A 43 -19.96 2.97 2.23
C LYS A 43 -18.52 2.74 2.72
N GLY A 44 -18.23 1.57 3.26
CA GLY A 44 -16.91 1.15 3.68
C GLY A 44 -16.11 0.80 2.44
N LYS A 45 -15.21 1.70 2.01
CA LYS A 45 -14.13 1.35 1.10
C LYS A 45 -13.50 0.05 1.62
N SER A 46 -13.43 -0.98 0.78
CA SER A 46 -12.87 -2.27 1.15
C SER A 46 -11.50 -2.06 1.81
N MET A 47 -11.18 -2.84 2.86
CA MET A 47 -9.89 -2.80 3.57
C MET A 47 -8.66 -2.56 2.65
N PRO A 48 -8.51 -3.22 1.48
CA PRO A 48 -7.41 -2.94 0.55
C PRO A 48 -7.36 -1.51 -0.01
N THR A 49 -8.51 -0.89 -0.28
CA THR A 49 -8.57 0.50 -0.78
C THR A 49 -8.10 1.48 0.29
N GLN A 50 -8.47 1.28 1.55
CA GLN A 50 -8.03 2.13 2.64
C GLN A 50 -6.52 2.00 2.91
N VAL A 51 -5.96 0.79 2.78
CA VAL A 51 -4.50 0.57 2.89
C VAL A 51 -3.75 1.28 1.76
N LYS A 52 -4.26 1.21 0.53
CA LYS A 52 -3.63 1.89 -0.63
C LYS A 52 -3.62 3.42 -0.47
N GLU A 53 -4.73 4.01 -0.04
CA GLU A 53 -4.81 5.46 0.21
C GLU A 53 -3.82 5.91 1.30
N ARG A 54 -3.70 5.13 2.39
CA ARG A 54 -2.70 5.40 3.44
C ARG A 54 -1.27 5.25 2.95
N ALA A 55 -0.99 4.22 2.14
CA ALA A 55 0.33 3.98 1.58
C ALA A 55 0.78 5.15 0.69
N GLN A 56 -0.10 5.64 -0.19
CA GLN A 56 0.18 6.80 -1.04
C GLN A 56 0.43 8.08 -0.21
N GLY A 57 -0.26 8.26 0.92
CA GLY A 57 0.01 9.37 1.85
C GLY A 57 1.40 9.29 2.50
N VAL A 58 1.80 8.08 2.93
CA VAL A 58 3.16 7.84 3.47
C VAL A 58 4.22 8.05 2.40
N GLU A 59 3.97 7.60 1.18
CA GLU A 59 4.85 7.81 0.03
C GLU A 59 5.02 9.30 -0.28
N CYS A 60 3.93 10.09 -0.29
CA CYS A 60 3.99 11.54 -0.46
C CYS A 60 4.90 12.21 0.59
N LYS A 61 4.74 11.83 1.86
CA LYS A 61 5.57 12.36 2.96
C LYS A 61 7.04 11.95 2.81
N ASN A 62 7.30 10.70 2.41
CA ASN A 62 8.65 10.21 2.22
C ASN A 62 9.36 10.96 1.09
N ASN A 63 8.69 11.13 -0.06
CA ASN A 63 9.22 11.87 -1.21
C ASN A 63 9.55 13.32 -0.82
N LEU A 64 8.65 14.01 -0.10
CA LEU A 64 8.89 15.37 0.39
C LEU A 64 10.11 15.45 1.32
N ASN A 65 10.27 14.50 2.24
CA ASN A 65 11.41 14.48 3.15
C ASN A 65 12.72 14.21 2.42
N GLN A 66 12.73 13.30 1.44
CA GLN A 66 13.91 13.05 0.59
C GLN A 66 14.30 14.30 -0.20
N LEU A 67 13.32 14.99 -0.80
CA LEU A 67 13.56 16.24 -1.51
C LEU A 67 14.15 17.32 -0.59
N ARG A 68 13.62 17.48 0.63
CA ARG A 68 14.16 18.45 1.60
C ARG A 68 15.59 18.13 2.03
N GLN A 69 15.88 16.87 2.28
CA GLN A 69 17.23 16.42 2.63
C GLN A 69 18.20 16.66 1.47
N ALA A 70 17.79 16.37 0.25
CA ALA A 70 18.61 16.59 -0.93
C ALA A 70 18.87 18.09 -1.17
N ILE A 71 17.85 18.95 -1.01
CA ILE A 71 18.02 20.41 -1.06
C ILE A 71 18.98 20.90 0.02
N MET A 72 18.82 20.39 1.25
CA MET A 72 19.69 20.77 2.37
C MET A 72 21.13 20.36 2.11
N MET A 73 21.36 19.17 1.59
CA MET A 73 22.68 18.66 1.23
C MET A 73 23.32 19.50 0.11
N MET A 74 22.57 19.79 -0.95
CA MET A 74 23.06 20.62 -2.07
C MET A 74 23.37 22.05 -1.64
N THR A 75 22.53 22.63 -0.77
CA THR A 75 22.77 23.96 -0.20
C THR A 75 24.02 23.99 0.67
N GLN A 76 24.36 22.87 1.33
CA GLN A 76 25.59 22.75 2.12
C GLN A 76 26.83 22.53 1.26
N THR A 77 26.72 21.86 0.11
CA THR A 77 27.85 21.55 -0.77
C THR A 77 28.19 22.68 -1.73
N ASP A 78 27.18 23.29 -2.37
CA ASP A 78 27.36 24.28 -3.44
C ASP A 78 27.19 25.73 -2.95
N GLU A 79 26.92 25.94 -1.65
CA GLU A 79 26.55 27.23 -1.03
C GLU A 79 25.39 27.98 -1.72
N ALA A 80 24.70 27.30 -2.65
CA ALA A 80 23.62 27.84 -3.46
C ALA A 80 22.40 26.91 -3.39
N LYS A 81 21.21 27.50 -3.24
CA LYS A 81 19.95 26.74 -3.32
C LYS A 81 19.68 26.36 -4.78
N PRO A 82 19.18 25.15 -5.07
CA PRO A 82 18.82 24.77 -6.43
C PRO A 82 17.74 25.71 -6.97
N LYS A 83 17.79 26.06 -8.26
CA LYS A 83 16.73 26.90 -8.87
C LYS A 83 15.48 26.08 -9.17
N SER A 84 15.64 24.77 -9.33
CA SER A 84 14.54 23.84 -9.57
C SER A 84 14.81 22.46 -8.97
N LEU A 85 13.75 21.71 -8.68
CA LEU A 85 13.87 20.32 -8.19
C LEU A 85 14.60 19.39 -9.18
N ARG A 86 14.60 19.74 -10.48
CA ARG A 86 15.27 18.96 -11.53
C ARG A 86 16.79 19.09 -11.52
N GLU A 87 17.32 20.10 -10.85
CA GLU A 87 18.77 20.28 -10.70
C GLU A 87 19.37 19.36 -9.63
N ILE A 88 18.51 18.78 -8.77
CA ILE A 88 18.92 17.85 -7.73
C ILE A 88 19.28 16.51 -8.39
N SER A 89 20.57 16.21 -8.42
CA SER A 89 21.04 14.93 -8.93
C SER A 89 20.72 13.78 -7.96
N GLY A 90 20.31 12.63 -8.50
CA GLY A 90 20.04 11.42 -7.71
C GLY A 90 18.58 11.18 -7.31
N ILE A 91 17.64 12.06 -7.66
CA ILE A 91 16.20 11.83 -7.45
C ILE A 91 15.49 11.63 -8.80
N PRO A 92 14.70 10.55 -8.97
CA PRO A 92 13.97 10.30 -10.21
C PRO A 92 12.79 11.27 -10.38
N GLU A 93 12.46 11.60 -11.64
CA GLU A 93 11.38 12.55 -11.93
C GLU A 93 10.00 12.12 -11.42
N SER A 94 9.76 10.81 -11.32
CA SER A 94 8.53 10.26 -10.75
C SER A 94 8.29 10.67 -9.30
N MET A 95 9.35 11.02 -8.58
CA MET A 95 9.31 11.42 -7.17
C MET A 95 9.03 12.91 -6.99
N PHE A 96 9.06 13.71 -8.07
CA PHE A 96 8.68 15.14 -8.04
C PHE A 96 7.18 15.37 -8.08
N SER A 97 6.37 14.32 -8.17
CA SER A 97 4.91 14.39 -8.19
C SER A 97 4.28 13.68 -7.01
N CYS A 98 3.12 14.17 -6.58
CA CYS A 98 2.35 13.54 -5.52
C CYS A 98 1.65 12.28 -6.05
N PRO A 99 1.83 11.09 -5.42
CA PRO A 99 1.18 9.85 -5.86
C PRO A 99 -0.33 9.80 -5.58
N VAL A 100 -0.85 10.77 -4.81
CA VAL A 100 -2.26 10.86 -4.43
C VAL A 100 -3.04 11.73 -5.41
N GLY A 101 -2.52 12.93 -5.70
CA GLY A 101 -3.18 13.89 -6.61
C GLY A 101 -2.56 13.98 -8.01
N GLY A 102 -1.43 13.32 -8.25
CA GLY A 102 -0.71 13.36 -9.54
C GLY A 102 -0.08 14.72 -9.87
N GLN A 103 -0.18 15.71 -8.99
CA GLN A 103 0.33 17.05 -9.24
C GLN A 103 1.80 17.18 -8.82
N PRO A 104 2.62 17.97 -9.56
CA PRO A 104 4.01 18.22 -9.19
C PRO A 104 4.10 18.99 -7.87
N TYR A 105 5.14 18.72 -7.09
CA TYR A 105 5.40 19.46 -5.86
C TYR A 105 5.76 20.92 -6.17
N GLN A 106 5.32 21.83 -5.30
CA GLN A 106 5.63 23.24 -5.39
C GLN A 106 6.95 23.49 -4.68
N TYR A 107 7.92 24.07 -5.40
CA TYR A 107 9.21 24.45 -4.88
C TYR A 107 9.37 25.96 -4.89
N ASP A 108 9.84 26.51 -3.78
CA ASP A 108 10.20 27.92 -3.65
C ASP A 108 11.74 28.05 -3.62
N PRO A 109 12.36 28.62 -4.65
CA PRO A 109 13.82 28.77 -4.73
C PRO A 109 14.38 29.79 -3.73
N SER A 110 13.58 30.75 -3.26
CA SER A 110 14.02 31.74 -2.28
C SER A 110 14.14 31.12 -0.88
N THR A 111 13.15 30.32 -0.49
CA THR A 111 13.14 29.67 0.83
C THR A 111 13.82 28.30 0.82
N GLY A 112 13.86 27.60 -0.31
CA GLY A 112 14.32 26.22 -0.42
C GLY A 112 13.27 25.20 0.06
N GLN A 113 12.01 25.62 0.21
CA GLN A 113 10.95 24.75 0.73
C GLN A 113 10.21 24.02 -0.40
N VAL A 114 9.86 22.76 -0.13
CA VAL A 114 9.01 21.93 -0.99
C VAL A 114 7.71 21.63 -0.27
N ARG A 115 6.59 21.86 -0.95
CA ARG A 115 5.23 21.63 -0.44
C ARG A 115 4.39 20.87 -1.45
N CYS A 116 3.45 20.10 -0.94
CA CYS A 116 2.41 19.47 -1.74
C CYS A 116 1.19 20.39 -1.84
N VAL A 117 0.59 20.50 -3.02
CA VAL A 117 -0.65 21.27 -3.25
C VAL A 117 -1.91 20.41 -3.08
N CYS A 118 -1.76 19.12 -2.81
CA CYS A 118 -2.90 18.22 -2.67
C CYS A 118 -3.65 18.47 -1.36
N PRO A 119 -5.00 18.50 -1.39
CA PRO A 119 -5.80 18.75 -0.20
C PRO A 119 -5.54 17.68 0.86
N GLY A 120 -5.19 18.12 2.07
CA GLY A 120 -4.85 17.24 3.20
C GLY A 120 -3.36 16.91 3.35
N HIS A 121 -2.50 17.20 2.35
CA HIS A 121 -1.05 16.95 2.39
C HIS A 121 -0.21 18.25 2.33
N GLU A 122 -0.85 19.41 2.42
CA GLU A 122 -0.21 20.73 2.34
C GLU A 122 0.82 21.00 3.45
N ARG A 123 0.70 20.27 4.58
CA ARG A 123 1.53 20.45 5.78
C ARG A 123 2.54 19.33 6.01
N TYR A 124 2.62 18.36 5.10
CA TYR A 124 3.62 17.29 5.19
C TYR A 124 5.02 17.81 5.01
#